data_AF-A0A934Z0B6-F1
#
_entry.id   AF-A0A934Z0B6-F1
#
_cell.length_a   1.000
_cell.length_b   1.000
_cell.length_c   1.000
_cell.angle_alpha   90.00
_cell.angle_beta   90.00
_cell.angle_gamma   90.00
#
_symmetry.space_group_name_H-M   'P 1'
#
loop_
_entity.id
_entity.type
_entity.pdbx_description
1 polymer ?
#
loop_
_entity_poly.entity_id
_entity_poly.type
_entity_poly.pdbx_seq_one_letter_code
_entity_poly.pdbx_strand_id
1 'polypeptide(L)'
;MVSSRTTLLGLASAALLVACHQTPAATPAPAAPAPARPAPPAAGAPNTPGQPGQPGGGRGGPRPSPDSLIKLRAGVLKTVAASIAGRENEPAEVVFKNIQVLKGKTAAEVLTTMESYSNALTAQCTTCHVAGSWADESRQNKSRARIMQTMVNAINADHIPKMQMSGAAQVTCMTCHRGLRTPNQAIDAGLQKQNEVAKP
;
A
#
# COMPACT_ATOMS: atom_id res chain seq x y z
N MET A 1 68.07 -27.75 -3.15
CA MET A 1 69.29 -27.03 -3.60
C MET A 1 69.43 -27.30 -5.08
N VAL A 2 69.20 -26.29 -5.94
CA VAL A 2 70.23 -25.64 -6.82
C VAL A 2 70.62 -26.57 -7.97
N SER A 3 70.72 -26.21 -9.25
CA SER A 3 70.57 -24.99 -10.07
C SER A 3 71.06 -25.39 -11.46
N SER A 4 70.50 -24.85 -12.54
CA SER A 4 71.22 -24.57 -13.81
C SER A 4 70.29 -23.78 -14.73
N ARG A 5 70.46 -22.46 -14.86
CA ARG A 5 71.41 -21.73 -15.74
C ARG A 5 71.08 -21.83 -17.24
N THR A 6 70.44 -20.75 -17.70
CA THR A 6 70.84 -19.87 -18.81
C THR A 6 70.82 -20.38 -20.25
N THR A 7 69.96 -19.75 -21.06
CA THR A 7 70.32 -19.39 -22.45
C THR A 7 69.66 -18.06 -22.82
N LEU A 8 70.48 -17.07 -23.18
CA LEU A 8 70.12 -15.79 -23.78
C LEU A 8 70.11 -15.94 -25.31
N LEU A 9 69.19 -15.24 -25.99
CA LEU A 9 69.27 -14.54 -27.29
C LEU A 9 67.80 -14.24 -27.68
N GLY A 10 67.36 -13.08 -28.09
CA GLY A 10 67.99 -11.83 -28.47
C GLY A 10 67.01 -11.12 -29.42
N LEU A 11 66.81 -9.83 -29.15
CA LEU A 11 66.50 -8.76 -30.10
C LEU A 11 65.06 -8.54 -30.62
N ALA A 12 64.78 -7.23 -30.63
CA ALA A 12 63.89 -6.49 -31.50
C ALA A 12 62.39 -6.60 -31.21
N SER A 13 61.88 -5.62 -30.47
CA SER A 13 60.54 -5.11 -30.73
C SER A 13 60.59 -3.60 -30.81
N ALA A 14 60.30 -3.16 -32.03
CA ALA A 14 60.22 -1.78 -32.46
C ALA A 14 59.30 -0.96 -31.55
N ALA A 15 59.74 0.25 -31.23
CA ALA A 15 58.89 1.28 -30.67
C ALA A 15 57.85 1.69 -31.74
N LEU A 16 56.66 1.10 -31.66
CA LEU A 16 55.49 1.59 -32.39
C LEU A 16 54.95 2.81 -31.64
N LEU A 17 55.24 3.98 -32.19
CA LEU A 17 54.54 5.22 -31.90
C LEU A 17 53.04 5.02 -32.21
N VAL A 18 52.25 4.79 -31.15
CA VAL A 18 50.79 4.83 -31.24
C VAL A 18 50.40 6.29 -31.42
N ALA A 19 50.24 6.70 -32.68
CA ALA A 19 49.59 7.95 -33.02
C ALA A 19 48.14 7.90 -32.52
N CYS A 20 47.82 8.71 -31.51
CA CYS A 20 46.47 9.01 -31.09
C CYS A 20 45.75 9.73 -32.24
N HIS A 21 45.07 8.95 -33.07
CA HIS A 21 44.09 9.45 -34.03
C HIS A 21 42.82 9.72 -33.24
N GLN A 22 42.60 10.99 -32.94
CA GLN A 22 41.35 11.47 -32.37
C GLN A 22 40.24 11.20 -33.39
N THR A 23 39.37 10.25 -33.07
CA THR A 23 38.09 10.12 -33.77
C THR A 23 37.27 11.37 -33.45
N PRO A 24 36.75 12.10 -34.45
CA PRO A 24 35.84 13.20 -34.18
C PRO A 24 34.59 12.63 -33.51
N ALA A 25 34.31 13.11 -32.29
CA ALA A 25 33.11 12.75 -31.56
C ALA A 25 31.89 13.14 -32.41
N ALA A 26 31.13 12.13 -32.85
CA ALA A 26 29.84 12.35 -33.47
C ALA A 26 28.96 13.09 -32.47
N THR A 27 28.51 14.28 -32.85
CA THR A 27 27.57 15.08 -32.08
C THR A 27 26.29 14.25 -31.90
N PRO A 28 25.81 13.99 -30.67
CA PRO A 28 24.57 13.27 -30.49
C PRO A 28 23.43 14.08 -31.13
N ALA A 29 22.66 13.42 -31.99
CA ALA A 29 21.44 13.98 -32.55
C ALA A 29 20.52 14.46 -31.40
N PRO A 30 19.81 15.58 -31.56
CA PRO A 30 18.89 16.07 -30.54
C PRO A 30 17.86 14.97 -30.24
N ALA A 31 17.72 14.65 -28.96
CA ALA A 31 16.71 13.71 -28.49
C ALA A 31 15.34 14.16 -28.99
N ALA A 32 14.60 13.22 -29.59
CA ALA A 32 13.21 13.46 -29.96
C ALA A 32 12.43 13.93 -28.71
N PRO A 33 11.52 14.91 -28.86
CA PRO A 33 10.73 15.39 -27.73
C PRO A 33 9.98 14.22 -27.10
N ALA A 34 10.09 14.09 -25.79
CA ALA A 34 9.32 13.12 -25.03
C ALA A 34 7.82 13.28 -25.36
N PRO A 35 7.04 12.19 -25.49
CA PRO A 35 5.61 12.29 -25.68
C PRO A 35 5.04 13.15 -24.56
N ALA A 36 4.18 14.10 -24.92
CA ALA A 36 3.52 14.98 -23.97
C ALA A 36 2.91 14.13 -22.85
N ARG A 37 3.26 14.45 -21.60
CA ARG A 37 2.58 13.86 -20.45
C ARG A 37 1.08 14.05 -20.64
N PRO A 38 0.23 13.01 -20.46
CA PRO A 38 -1.20 13.22 -20.43
C PRO A 38 -1.50 14.31 -19.42
N ALA A 39 -2.32 15.28 -19.83
CA ALA A 39 -2.71 16.38 -18.98
C ALA A 39 -3.21 15.81 -17.64
N PRO A 40 -2.86 16.42 -16.50
CA PRO A 40 -3.51 16.05 -15.24
C PRO A 40 -5.02 16.14 -15.47
N PRO A 41 -5.83 15.21 -14.90
CA PRO A 41 -7.27 15.37 -14.93
C PRO A 41 -7.56 16.79 -14.45
N ALA A 42 -8.41 17.51 -15.21
CA ALA A 42 -8.78 18.88 -14.92
C ALA A 42 -8.99 19.00 -13.40
N ALA A 43 -8.29 19.96 -12.78
CA ALA A 43 -8.44 20.25 -11.36
C ALA A 43 -9.94 20.21 -11.06
N GLY A 44 -10.34 19.23 -10.24
CA GLY A 44 -11.73 19.08 -9.84
C GLY A 44 -12.23 20.45 -9.43
N ALA A 45 -13.41 20.81 -9.91
CA ALA A 45 -14.05 22.10 -9.69
C ALA A 45 -13.77 22.61 -8.27
N PRO A 46 -13.51 23.92 -8.07
CA PRO A 46 -13.33 24.48 -6.75
C PRO A 46 -14.47 23.99 -5.87
N ASN A 47 -14.12 23.38 -4.73
CA ASN A 47 -15.10 22.92 -3.75
C ASN A 47 -16.06 24.07 -3.49
N THR A 48 -17.29 23.92 -3.97
CA THR A 48 -18.36 24.86 -3.69
C THR A 48 -18.57 24.86 -2.17
N PRO A 49 -18.61 26.02 -1.51
CA PRO A 49 -19.00 26.07 -0.11
C PRO A 49 -20.44 25.55 0.01
N GLY A 50 -20.61 24.40 0.65
CA GLY A 50 -21.92 23.83 0.92
C GLY A 50 -22.50 22.98 -0.20
N GLN A 51 -22.01 21.75 -0.35
CA GLN A 51 -22.90 20.61 -0.60
C GLN A 51 -22.94 19.81 0.69
N PRO A 52 -24.07 19.78 1.42
CA PRO A 52 -24.24 18.87 2.55
C PRO A 52 -23.90 17.47 2.07
N GLY A 53 -22.97 16.81 2.75
CA GLY A 53 -22.46 15.51 2.35
C GLY A 53 -23.60 14.59 1.91
N GLN A 54 -23.50 14.14 0.66
CA GLN A 54 -24.49 13.26 0.04
C GLN A 54 -24.80 12.11 1.02
N PRO A 55 -26.05 11.96 1.49
CA PRO A 55 -26.38 10.99 2.52
C PRO A 55 -26.08 9.60 1.96
N GLY A 56 -25.11 8.92 2.59
CA GLY A 56 -24.75 7.56 2.22
C GLY A 56 -26.00 6.70 2.20
N GLY A 57 -26.31 6.13 1.04
CA GLY A 57 -27.46 5.25 0.84
C GLY A 57 -27.43 4.08 1.83
N GLY A 58 -28.26 4.20 2.86
CA GLY A 58 -28.46 3.22 3.91
C GLY A 58 -29.38 3.83 4.95
N ARG A 59 -30.65 3.40 4.93
CA ARG A 59 -31.72 3.77 5.87
C ARG A 59 -31.16 4.15 7.25
N GLY A 60 -31.45 5.38 7.69
CA GLY A 60 -31.00 5.99 8.95
C GLY A 60 -31.53 5.26 10.19
N GLY A 61 -31.05 4.04 10.40
CA GLY A 61 -31.16 3.34 11.67
C GLY A 61 -30.06 3.78 12.63
N PRO A 62 -30.21 3.55 13.94
CA PRO A 62 -29.16 3.75 14.92
C PRO A 62 -27.86 3.08 14.45
N ARG A 63 -26.71 3.76 14.63
CA ARG A 63 -25.40 3.10 14.48
C ARG A 63 -25.43 1.84 15.36
N PRO A 64 -25.05 0.66 14.84
CA PRO A 64 -25.01 -0.54 15.66
C PRO A 64 -24.22 -0.27 16.95
N SER A 65 -24.72 -0.77 18.09
CA SER A 65 -23.93 -0.72 19.32
C SER A 65 -22.56 -1.40 19.08
N PRO A 66 -21.50 -1.03 19.81
CA PRO A 66 -20.21 -1.69 19.68
C PRO A 66 -20.33 -3.23 19.71
N ASP A 67 -21.15 -3.76 20.60
CA ASP A 67 -21.43 -5.20 20.72
C ASP A 67 -22.13 -5.78 19.48
N SER A 68 -23.09 -5.05 18.91
CA SER A 68 -23.79 -5.47 17.70
C SER A 68 -22.84 -5.55 16.51
N LEU A 69 -21.88 -4.62 16.44
CA LEU A 69 -20.89 -4.57 15.37
C LEU A 69 -19.86 -5.69 15.49
N ILE A 70 -19.41 -6.00 16.71
CA ILE A 70 -18.53 -7.14 17.00
C ILE A 70 -19.21 -8.45 16.58
N LYS A 71 -20.47 -8.66 17.01
CA LYS A 71 -21.24 -9.85 16.63
C LYS A 71 -21.42 -9.99 15.12
N LEU A 72 -21.72 -8.89 14.43
CA LEU A 72 -21.89 -8.90 12.98
C LEU A 72 -20.59 -9.30 12.26
N ARG A 73 -19.45 -8.73 12.65
CA ARG A 73 -18.15 -9.08 12.06
C ARG A 73 -17.80 -10.55 12.30
N ALA A 74 -17.96 -11.02 13.54
CA ALA A 74 -17.69 -12.40 13.90
C ALA A 74 -18.54 -13.38 13.07
N GLY A 75 -19.83 -13.06 12.87
CA GLY A 75 -20.71 -13.86 12.01
C GLY A 75 -20.25 -13.94 10.55
N VAL A 76 -19.85 -12.80 9.98
CA VAL A 76 -19.31 -12.77 8.60
C VAL A 76 -18.00 -13.55 8.49
N LEU A 77 -17.05 -13.33 9.42
CA LEU A 77 -15.78 -14.05 9.43
C LEU A 77 -15.99 -15.56 9.57
N LYS A 78 -16.89 -16.00 10.47
CA LYS A 78 -17.26 -17.41 10.62
C LYS A 78 -17.82 -18.00 9.31
N THR A 79 -18.66 -17.24 8.60
CA THR A 79 -19.24 -17.68 7.33
C THR A 79 -18.17 -17.86 6.26
N VAL A 80 -17.23 -16.91 6.14
CA VAL A 80 -16.14 -17.02 5.16
C VAL A 80 -15.14 -18.10 5.57
N ALA A 81 -14.82 -18.23 6.85
CA ALA A 81 -13.97 -19.32 7.36
C ALA A 81 -14.54 -20.70 7.02
N ALA A 82 -15.85 -20.91 7.19
CA ALA A 82 -16.51 -22.15 6.78
C ALA A 82 -16.40 -22.42 5.28
N SER A 83 -16.39 -21.38 4.44
CA SER A 83 -16.23 -21.53 2.98
C SER A 83 -14.83 -21.95 2.53
N ILE A 84 -13.84 -21.89 3.41
CA ILE A 84 -12.44 -22.27 3.14
C ILE A 84 -11.98 -23.47 4.00
N ALA A 85 -12.91 -24.18 4.64
CA ALA A 85 -12.58 -25.29 5.52
C ALA A 85 -11.72 -26.34 4.81
N GLY A 86 -10.59 -26.70 5.41
CA GLY A 86 -9.60 -27.63 4.85
C GLY A 86 -8.62 -27.00 3.85
N ARG A 87 -8.74 -25.69 3.58
CA ARG A 87 -7.88 -24.92 2.65
C ARG A 87 -7.24 -23.70 3.33
N GLU A 88 -7.27 -23.64 4.66
CA GLU A 88 -6.85 -22.49 5.46
C GLU A 88 -5.37 -22.12 5.24
N ASN A 89 -4.53 -23.14 5.05
CA ASN A 89 -3.08 -22.99 4.88
C ASN A 89 -2.66 -22.87 3.40
N GLU A 90 -3.59 -23.01 2.46
CA GLU A 90 -3.29 -22.79 1.05
C GLU A 90 -2.98 -21.31 0.79
N PRO A 91 -2.13 -20.99 -0.21
CA PRO A 91 -1.93 -19.62 -0.65
C PRO A 91 -3.27 -18.95 -0.99
N ALA A 92 -3.47 -17.74 -0.49
CA ALA A 92 -4.73 -17.02 -0.61
C ALA A 92 -5.14 -16.78 -2.06
N GLU A 93 -4.20 -16.71 -3.00
CA GLU A 93 -4.46 -16.56 -4.43
C GLU A 93 -5.09 -17.80 -5.08
N VAL A 94 -4.94 -18.97 -4.45
CA VAL A 94 -5.54 -20.24 -4.89
C VAL A 94 -6.96 -20.38 -4.32
N VAL A 95 -7.20 -19.83 -3.13
CA VAL A 95 -8.49 -19.94 -2.42
C VAL A 95 -9.43 -18.80 -2.80
N PHE A 96 -8.92 -17.56 -2.87
CA PHE A 96 -9.70 -16.35 -3.09
C PHE A 96 -9.38 -15.70 -4.43
N LYS A 97 -10.39 -15.04 -4.99
CA LYS A 97 -10.24 -14.26 -6.22
C LYS A 97 -9.75 -12.84 -5.89
N ASN A 98 -8.91 -12.29 -6.78
CA ASN A 98 -8.49 -10.89 -6.79
C ASN A 98 -7.66 -10.44 -5.55
N ILE A 99 -6.78 -11.30 -5.06
CA ILE A 99 -5.73 -10.94 -4.10
C ILE A 99 -4.62 -10.18 -4.84
N GLN A 100 -4.33 -8.95 -4.42
CA GLN A 100 -3.29 -8.12 -5.07
C GLN A 100 -2.16 -7.72 -4.13
N VAL A 101 -2.48 -7.26 -2.91
CA VAL A 101 -1.49 -6.76 -1.93
C VAL A 101 -1.10 -7.83 -0.91
N LEU A 102 -2.04 -8.69 -0.52
CA LEU A 102 -1.85 -9.75 0.47
C LEU A 102 -1.36 -11.06 -0.17
N LYS A 103 -0.55 -10.97 -1.22
CA LYS A 103 -0.01 -12.13 -1.92
C LYS A 103 0.96 -12.91 -1.05
N GLY A 104 1.03 -14.22 -1.23
CA GLY A 104 1.87 -15.14 -0.46
C GLY A 104 1.40 -15.41 0.97
N LYS A 105 0.29 -14.79 1.41
CA LYS A 105 -0.37 -15.13 2.67
C LYS A 105 -1.23 -16.37 2.50
N THR A 106 -1.47 -17.09 3.59
CA THR A 106 -2.47 -18.18 3.60
C THR A 106 -3.89 -17.61 3.58
N ALA A 107 -4.86 -18.44 3.21
CA ALA A 107 -6.26 -18.05 3.24
C ALA A 107 -6.73 -17.62 4.64
N ALA A 108 -6.27 -18.31 5.70
CA ALA A 108 -6.55 -17.93 7.07
C ALA A 108 -5.92 -16.57 7.45
N GLU A 109 -4.67 -16.31 7.06
CA GLU A 109 -4.01 -15.03 7.33
C GLU A 109 -4.72 -13.85 6.68
N VAL A 110 -5.30 -14.05 5.49
CA VAL A 110 -6.13 -13.02 4.86
C VAL A 110 -7.37 -12.72 5.69
N LEU A 111 -8.07 -13.72 6.23
CA LEU A 111 -9.22 -13.50 7.11
C LEU A 111 -8.84 -12.74 8.39
N THR A 112 -7.74 -13.14 9.05
CA THR A 112 -7.21 -12.43 10.22
C THR A 112 -6.87 -10.97 9.89
N THR A 113 -6.33 -10.73 8.69
CA THR A 113 -6.03 -9.38 8.22
C THR A 113 -7.30 -8.55 8.01
N MET A 114 -8.37 -9.14 7.44
CA MET A 114 -9.66 -8.45 7.27
C MET A 114 -10.33 -8.12 8.60
N GLU A 115 -10.21 -9.03 9.59
CA GLU A 115 -10.66 -8.77 10.95
C GLU A 115 -9.93 -7.56 11.55
N SER A 116 -8.60 -7.53 11.47
CA SER A 116 -7.76 -6.42 11.92
C SER A 116 -8.18 -5.07 11.31
N TYR A 117 -8.43 -5.02 10.00
CA TYR A 117 -8.93 -3.80 9.35
C TYR A 117 -10.29 -3.38 9.91
N SER A 118 -11.22 -4.32 10.05
CA SER A 118 -12.56 -4.02 10.54
C SER A 118 -12.54 -3.45 11.97
N ASN A 119 -11.64 -3.95 12.81
CA ASN A 119 -11.44 -3.48 14.18
C ASN A 119 -10.78 -2.10 14.22
N ALA A 120 -9.73 -1.88 13.43
CA ALA A 120 -9.02 -0.60 13.38
C ALA A 120 -9.91 0.58 12.93
N LEU A 121 -10.83 0.34 12.00
CA LEU A 121 -11.67 1.38 11.41
C LEU A 121 -13.07 1.48 12.05
N THR A 122 -13.39 0.60 13.00
CA THR A 122 -14.77 0.38 13.48
C THR A 122 -15.77 0.25 12.31
N ALA A 123 -15.37 -0.49 11.26
CA ALA A 123 -16.14 -0.67 10.03
C ALA A 123 -16.84 -2.04 9.95
N GLN A 124 -17.96 -2.13 9.25
CA GLN A 124 -18.57 -3.41 8.86
C GLN A 124 -17.84 -3.97 7.62
N CYS A 125 -17.86 -5.29 7.41
CA CYS A 125 -17.24 -5.92 6.23
C CYS A 125 -17.78 -5.34 4.91
N THR A 126 -19.09 -5.05 4.87
CA THR A 126 -19.80 -4.45 3.73
C THR A 126 -19.46 -2.99 3.47
N THR A 127 -18.69 -2.35 4.36
CA THR A 127 -18.13 -1.01 4.13
C THR A 127 -17.17 -1.02 2.94
N CYS A 128 -16.42 -2.10 2.80
CA CYS A 128 -15.41 -2.28 1.76
C CYS A 128 -15.79 -3.37 0.76
N HIS A 129 -16.62 -4.34 1.14
CA HIS A 129 -17.00 -5.45 0.27
C HIS A 129 -18.48 -5.42 -0.15
N VAL A 130 -18.79 -6.14 -1.23
CA VAL A 130 -20.16 -6.56 -1.54
C VAL A 130 -20.37 -7.93 -0.89
N ALA A 131 -21.39 -8.07 -0.04
CA ALA A 131 -21.67 -9.35 0.61
C ALA A 131 -21.95 -10.43 -0.43
N GLY A 132 -21.34 -11.60 -0.28
CA GLY A 132 -21.43 -12.69 -1.27
C GLY A 132 -20.56 -12.51 -2.52
N SER A 133 -20.05 -11.30 -2.78
CA SER A 133 -19.12 -11.01 -3.88
C SER A 133 -17.85 -10.33 -3.35
N TRP A 134 -17.06 -11.07 -2.58
CA TRP A 134 -15.90 -10.54 -1.86
C TRP A 134 -14.80 -9.98 -2.78
N ALA A 135 -14.71 -10.50 -4.00
CA ALA A 135 -13.73 -10.11 -5.02
C ALA A 135 -14.10 -8.82 -5.76
N ASP A 136 -15.36 -8.36 -5.64
CA ASP A 136 -15.90 -7.17 -6.29
C ASP A 136 -15.14 -5.89 -5.90
N GLU A 137 -14.92 -5.00 -6.87
CA GLU A 137 -14.17 -3.73 -6.71
C GLU A 137 -15.04 -2.47 -6.85
N SER A 138 -16.37 -2.60 -6.95
CA SER A 138 -17.30 -1.46 -7.06
C SER A 138 -17.27 -0.54 -5.81
N ARG A 139 -16.83 -1.07 -4.68
CA ARG A 139 -16.67 -0.33 -3.42
C ARG A 139 -15.32 0.39 -3.39
N GLN A 140 -15.35 1.72 -3.56
CA GLN A 140 -14.13 2.56 -3.49
C GLN A 140 -13.32 2.41 -2.20
N ASN A 141 -13.94 2.04 -1.07
CA ASN A 141 -13.20 1.84 0.18
C ASN A 141 -12.24 0.64 0.09
N LYS A 142 -12.50 -0.34 -0.78
CA LYS A 142 -11.61 -1.48 -1.00
C LYS A 142 -10.31 -1.07 -1.68
N SER A 143 -10.40 -0.29 -2.75
CA SER A 143 -9.21 0.21 -3.46
C SER A 143 -8.39 1.15 -2.56
N ARG A 144 -9.04 2.02 -1.77
CA ARG A 144 -8.37 2.82 -0.75
C ARG A 144 -7.66 1.96 0.31
N ALA A 145 -8.30 0.91 0.80
CA ALA A 145 -7.69 -0.01 1.76
C ALA A 145 -6.46 -0.72 1.19
N ARG A 146 -6.44 -1.06 -0.10
CA ARG A 146 -5.24 -1.63 -0.76
C ARG A 146 -4.07 -0.63 -0.75
N ILE A 147 -4.33 0.64 -1.06
CA ILE A 147 -3.31 1.70 -1.00
C ILE A 147 -2.78 1.86 0.43
N MET A 148 -3.68 1.89 1.42
CA MET A 148 -3.29 1.97 2.84
C MET A 148 -2.46 0.77 3.26
N GLN A 149 -2.78 -0.44 2.79
CA GLN A 149 -1.97 -1.61 3.09
C GLN A 149 -0.58 -1.53 2.47
N THR A 150 -0.45 -1.01 1.24
CA THR A 150 0.89 -0.79 0.64
C THR A 150 1.70 0.23 1.43
N MET A 151 1.06 1.28 1.96
CA MET A 151 1.71 2.27 2.81
C MET A 151 2.18 1.65 4.13
N VAL A 152 1.34 0.86 4.81
CA VAL A 152 1.71 0.17 6.06
C VAL A 152 2.86 -0.80 5.83
N ASN A 153 2.83 -1.56 4.73
CA ASN A 153 3.92 -2.46 4.36
C ASN A 153 5.24 -1.69 4.18
N ALA A 154 5.22 -0.57 3.45
CA ALA A 154 6.40 0.26 3.25
C ALA A 154 6.93 0.85 4.56
N ILE A 155 6.06 1.37 5.43
CA ILE A 155 6.47 1.89 6.75
C ILE A 155 7.17 0.80 7.58
N ASN A 156 6.56 -0.39 7.64
CA ASN A 156 7.07 -1.49 8.44
C ASN A 156 8.35 -2.10 7.89
N ALA A 157 8.53 -2.10 6.56
CA ALA A 157 9.75 -2.62 5.93
C ALA A 157 10.89 -1.59 5.95
N ASP A 158 10.59 -0.32 5.59
CA ASP A 158 11.61 0.65 5.23
C ASP A 158 11.97 1.61 6.35
N HIS A 159 11.08 1.82 7.33
CA HIS A 159 11.25 2.86 8.35
C HIS A 159 11.35 2.29 9.76
N ILE A 160 10.48 1.35 10.14
CA ILE A 160 10.48 0.79 11.50
C ILE A 160 11.85 0.19 11.90
N PRO A 161 12.52 -0.64 11.08
CA PRO A 161 13.80 -1.22 11.47
C PRO A 161 14.90 -0.19 11.73
N LYS A 162 14.82 0.97 11.07
CA LYS A 162 15.82 2.06 11.20
C LYS A 162 15.72 2.78 12.55
N MET A 163 14.59 2.68 13.25
CA MET A 163 14.39 3.31 14.55
C MET A 163 15.03 2.52 15.71
N GLN A 164 15.56 1.32 15.46
CA GLN A 164 16.24 0.49 16.47
C GLN A 164 15.42 0.30 17.75
N MET A 165 14.10 0.18 17.60
CA MET A 165 13.18 -0.02 18.72
C MET A 165 13.40 -1.41 19.31
N SER A 166 13.29 -1.54 20.63
CA SER A 166 13.28 -2.85 21.28
C SER A 166 11.99 -3.60 20.94
N GLY A 167 12.13 -4.87 20.58
CA GLY A 167 10.99 -5.76 20.26
C GLY A 167 10.44 -5.61 18.84
N ALA A 168 9.32 -6.29 18.58
CA ALA A 168 8.67 -6.36 17.27
C ALA A 168 7.72 -5.16 17.05
N ALA A 169 8.25 -3.94 17.13
CA ALA A 169 7.47 -2.74 16.82
C ALA A 169 6.94 -2.81 15.38
N GLN A 170 5.66 -2.50 15.17
CA GLN A 170 5.06 -2.41 13.84
C GLN A 170 3.94 -1.36 13.84
N VAL A 171 3.81 -0.61 12.75
CA VAL A 171 2.62 0.18 12.47
C VAL A 171 1.51 -0.75 11.99
N THR A 172 0.31 -0.55 12.51
CA THR A 172 -0.90 -1.18 12.00
C THR A 172 -1.92 -0.10 11.63
N CYS A 173 -3.01 -0.50 10.99
CA CYS A 173 -4.14 0.41 10.76
C CYS A 173 -4.62 1.08 12.06
N MET A 174 -4.56 0.35 13.18
CA MET A 174 -5.00 0.85 14.49
C MET A 174 -4.14 2.01 15.00
N THR A 175 -2.84 2.02 14.68
CA THR A 175 -1.90 3.08 15.09
C THR A 175 -2.40 4.47 14.67
N CYS A 176 -2.92 4.59 13.44
CA CYS A 176 -3.42 5.86 12.91
C CYS A 176 -4.94 6.02 13.03
N HIS A 177 -5.71 4.97 12.74
CA HIS A 177 -7.17 5.07 12.72
C HIS A 177 -7.78 5.14 14.12
N ARG A 178 -7.20 4.43 15.11
CA ARG A 178 -7.63 4.47 16.52
C ARG A 178 -9.14 4.28 16.70
N GLY A 179 -9.74 3.38 15.91
CA GLY A 179 -11.19 3.12 15.94
C GLY A 179 -12.05 4.09 15.12
N LEU A 180 -11.44 5.05 14.40
CA LEU A 180 -12.12 5.99 13.52
C LEU A 180 -11.94 5.62 12.04
N ARG A 181 -12.94 5.94 11.22
CA ARG A 181 -12.87 5.72 9.76
C ARG A 181 -11.90 6.67 9.08
N THR A 182 -11.80 7.89 9.58
CA THR A 182 -10.82 8.89 9.15
C THR A 182 -9.89 9.19 10.33
N PRO A 183 -8.57 9.11 10.16
CA PRO A 183 -7.64 9.57 11.18
C PRO A 183 -7.92 11.03 11.57
N ASN A 184 -7.71 11.38 12.84
CA ASN A 184 -7.87 12.75 13.39
C ASN A 184 -9.27 13.39 13.32
N GLN A 185 -10.29 12.67 12.84
CA GLN A 185 -11.65 13.21 12.67
C GLN A 185 -12.23 13.89 13.94
N ALA A 186 -11.94 13.34 15.13
CA ALA A 186 -12.39 13.91 16.39
C ALA A 186 -11.65 15.20 16.77
N ILE A 187 -10.35 15.29 16.42
CA ILE A 187 -9.55 16.51 16.61
C ILE A 187 -10.05 17.58 15.65
N ASP A 188 -10.26 17.25 14.38
CA ASP A 188 -10.74 18.18 13.36
C ASP A 188 -12.12 18.77 13.74
N ALA A 189 -13.04 17.92 14.24
CA ALA A 189 -14.34 18.37 14.71
C ALA A 189 -14.23 19.28 15.96
N GLY A 190 -13.27 19.02 16.84
CA GLY A 190 -12.98 19.89 17.99
C GLY A 190 -12.45 21.25 17.56
N LEU A 191 -11.49 21.28 16.64
CA LEU A 191 -10.90 22.50 16.09
C LEU A 191 -11.94 23.35 15.33
N GLN A 192 -12.83 22.71 14.56
CA GLN A 192 -13.91 23.42 13.86
C GLN A 192 -14.85 24.14 14.84
N LYS A 193 -15.29 23.45 15.90
CA LYS A 193 -16.14 24.05 16.94
C LYS A 193 -15.46 25.21 17.65
N GLN A 194 -14.16 25.10 17.92
CA GLN A 194 -13.39 26.20 18.52
C GLN A 194 -13.35 27.44 17.60
N ASN A 195 -13.17 27.22 16.29
CA ASN A 195 -13.15 28.30 15.32
C ASN A 195 -14.53 28.93 15.10
N GLU A 196 -15.62 28.18 15.25
CA GLU A 196 -16.99 28.70 15.20
C GLU A 196 -17.32 29.56 16.42
N VAL A 197 -16.91 29.14 17.63
CA VAL A 197 -17.10 29.92 18.87
C VAL A 197 -16.23 31.19 18.90
N ALA A 198 -15.08 31.18 18.22
CA ALA A 198 -14.17 32.31 18.15
C ALA A 198 -14.58 33.37 17.10
N LYS A 199 -15.68 33.17 16.35
CA LYS A 199 -16.17 34.16 15.38
C LYS A 199 -17.00 35.23 16.12
N PRO A 200 -16.67 36.53 15.97
CA PRO A 200 -17.37 37.62 16.64
C PRO A 200 -18.80 37.82 16.12
#